data_AF-A0A2C9LDU3-F1
#
_entry.id   AF-A0A2C9LDU3-F1
#
_cell.length_a   1.000
_cell.length_b   1.000
_cell.length_c   1.000
_cell.angle_alpha   90.00
_cell.angle_beta   90.00
_cell.angle_gamma   90.00
#
_symmetry.space_group_name_H-M   'P 1'
#
loop_
_entity.id
_entity.type
_entity.pdbx_description
1 polymer ?
#
loop_
_entity_poly.entity_id
_entity_poly.type
_entity_poly.pdbx_seq_one_letter_code
_entity_poly.pdbx_strand_id
1 'polypeptide(L)'
;MSTSSSQRRVPDDSIQEEFVHVGKVKTAVLKLGHFKDSPSPGNQKVLMLIIPGNPGVPYYYEDFMQELYSHCDFQIPVWVLGHAGHVQPPGERLSLQDICSTSEQVYGLEAQISHKVEFIQNHVPRE
;
A
#
# COMPACT_ATOMS: atom_id res chain seq x y z
N MET A 1 8.27 -0.16 -44.15
CA MET A 1 8.58 0.30 -42.79
C MET A 1 7.55 -0.31 -41.85
N SER A 2 7.85 -1.50 -41.33
CA SER A 2 7.01 -2.23 -40.40
C SER A 2 7.35 -1.79 -38.99
N THR A 3 6.47 -1.03 -38.35
CA THR A 3 6.58 -0.67 -36.94
C THR A 3 6.35 -1.93 -36.11
N SER A 4 7.45 -2.49 -35.59
CA SER A 4 7.42 -3.49 -34.53
C SER A 4 6.79 -2.87 -33.30
N SER A 5 5.52 -3.18 -33.04
CA SER A 5 4.91 -2.97 -31.73
C SER A 5 5.63 -3.90 -30.75
N SER A 6 6.63 -3.38 -30.04
CA SER A 6 7.14 -4.03 -28.84
C SER A 6 5.96 -4.19 -27.89
N GLN A 7 5.42 -5.40 -27.82
CA GLN A 7 4.57 -5.80 -26.70
C GLN A 7 5.44 -5.63 -25.46
N ARG A 8 5.17 -4.59 -24.67
CA ARG A 8 5.74 -4.45 -23.34
C ARG A 8 5.35 -5.72 -22.60
N ARG A 9 6.32 -6.59 -22.30
CA ARG A 9 6.08 -7.73 -21.42
C ARG A 9 5.65 -7.14 -20.09
N VAL A 10 4.39 -7.33 -19.72
CA VAL A 10 3.91 -7.04 -18.37
C VAL A 10 4.66 -8.01 -17.46
N PRO A 11 5.45 -7.54 -16.49
CA PRO A 11 6.02 -8.42 -15.47
C PRO A 11 4.89 -9.19 -14.79
N ASP A 12 5.11 -10.44 -14.38
CA ASP A 12 4.16 -11.28 -13.65
C ASP A 12 3.93 -10.79 -12.20
N ASP A 13 4.12 -9.49 -11.95
CA ASP A 13 3.95 -8.86 -10.66
C ASP A 13 2.45 -8.72 -10.40
N SER A 14 1.93 -9.65 -9.60
CA SER A 14 0.57 -9.60 -9.07
C SER A 14 0.54 -8.75 -7.80
N ILE A 15 -0.62 -8.16 -7.53
CA ILE A 15 -0.86 -7.42 -6.28
C ILE A 15 -0.77 -8.41 -5.11
N GLN A 16 0.11 -8.11 -4.15
CA GLN A 16 0.29 -8.88 -2.93
C GLN A 16 -0.37 -8.14 -1.76
N GLU A 17 -1.14 -8.88 -0.96
CA GLU A 17 -1.69 -8.38 0.29
C GLU A 17 -0.79 -8.75 1.47
N GLU A 18 -0.57 -7.77 2.34
CA GLU A 18 0.09 -7.97 3.63
C GLU A 18 -0.69 -7.26 4.74
N PHE A 19 -0.76 -7.89 5.92
CA PHE A 19 -1.26 -7.25 7.14
C PHE A 19 -0.10 -6.85 8.03
N VAL A 20 0.18 -5.54 8.09
CA VAL A 20 1.29 -4.99 8.87
C VAL A 20 0.78 -4.40 10.18
N HIS A 21 1.55 -4.54 11.26
CA HIS A 21 1.25 -3.84 12.51
C HIS A 21 1.68 -2.38 12.43
N VAL A 22 0.72 -1.48 12.66
CA VAL A 22 0.97 -0.04 12.80
C VAL A 22 0.26 0.41 14.08
N GLY A 23 1.02 0.87 15.05
CA GLY A 23 0.55 1.10 16.40
C GLY A 23 -0.08 -0.15 17.01
N LYS A 24 -1.38 -0.07 17.34
CA LYS A 24 -2.11 -1.14 18.03
C LYS A 24 -2.89 -2.08 17.11
N VAL A 25 -2.82 -1.88 15.79
CA VAL A 25 -3.69 -2.60 14.84
C VAL A 25 -2.93 -3.15 13.65
N LYS A 26 -3.37 -4.31 13.16
CA LYS A 26 -2.97 -4.80 11.84
C LYS A 26 -3.77 -4.09 10.77
N THR A 27 -3.06 -3.63 9.73
CA THR A 27 -3.66 -2.88 8.63
C THR A 27 -3.28 -3.53 7.31
N ALA A 28 -4.26 -3.68 6.43
CA ALA A 28 -4.05 -4.21 5.08
C ALA A 28 -3.23 -3.22 4.24
N VAL A 29 -2.20 -3.76 3.60
CA VAL A 29 -1.35 -3.07 2.63
C VAL A 29 -1.32 -3.90 1.36
N LEU A 30 -1.69 -3.27 0.24
CA LEU A 30 -1.52 -3.87 -1.08
C LEU A 30 -0.20 -3.39 -1.65
N LYS A 31 0.58 -4.30 -2.23
CA LYS A 31 1.88 -4.01 -2.83
C LYS A 31 1.94 -4.54 -4.25
N LEU A 32 2.38 -3.70 -5.18
CA LEU A 32 2.60 -4.06 -6.57
C LEU A 32 4.02 -3.62 -7.00
N GLY A 33 4.76 -4.55 -7.58
CA GLY A 33 6.16 -4.36 -7.97
C GLY A 33 7.13 -4.34 -6.79
N HIS A 34 8.42 -4.21 -7.11
CA HIS A 34 9.52 -4.20 -6.14
C HIS A 34 10.51 -3.07 -6.46
N PHE A 35 11.28 -2.66 -5.45
CA PHE A 35 12.40 -1.75 -5.67
C PHE A 35 13.48 -2.49 -6.48
N LYS A 36 13.92 -1.87 -7.57
CA LYS A 36 15.00 -2.45 -8.39
C LYS A 36 16.34 -2.08 -7.77
N ASP A 37 17.19 -3.08 -7.56
CA ASP A 37 18.57 -2.88 -7.15
C ASP A 37 19.35 -2.28 -8.32
N SER A 38 19.36 -0.94 -8.45
CA SER A 38 20.24 -0.29 -9.42
C SER A 38 21.63 -0.10 -8.77
N PRO A 39 22.70 -0.68 -9.31
CA PRO A 39 24.05 -0.55 -8.76
C PRO A 39 24.69 0.82 -8.99
N SER A 40 23.97 1.78 -9.58
CA SER A 40 24.46 3.13 -9.83
C SER A 40 24.41 3.98 -8.57
N PRO A 41 25.55 4.48 -8.06
CA PRO A 41 25.57 5.40 -6.93
C PRO A 41 24.77 6.67 -7.27
N GLY A 42 23.71 6.93 -6.51
CA GLY A 42 22.87 8.13 -6.66
C GLY A 42 21.44 7.90 -7.16
N ASN A 43 21.01 6.66 -7.42
CA ASN A 43 19.62 6.40 -7.77
C ASN A 43 18.74 6.40 -6.52
N GLN A 44 17.88 7.41 -6.37
CA GLN A 44 16.91 7.49 -5.29
C GLN A 44 15.78 6.48 -5.51
N LYS A 45 15.51 5.62 -4.53
CA LYS A 45 14.33 4.75 -4.56
C LYS A 45 13.06 5.60 -4.45
N VAL A 46 12.13 5.38 -5.39
CA VAL A 46 10.84 6.06 -5.42
C VAL A 46 9.74 5.04 -5.17
N LEU A 47 8.77 5.40 -4.34
CA LEU A 47 7.56 4.63 -4.06
C LEU A 47 6.34 5.50 -4.36
N MET A 48 5.38 4.96 -5.11
CA MET A 48 4.04 5.53 -5.18
C MET A 48 3.18 4.96 -4.06
N LEU A 49 2.93 5.75 -3.02
CA LEU A 49 2.08 5.36 -1.89
C LEU A 49 0.70 6.01 -2.02
N ILE A 50 -0.34 5.19 -2.14
CA ILE A 50 -1.73 5.61 -2.19
C ILE A 50 -2.32 5.57 -0.78
N ILE A 51 -2.89 6.70 -0.35
CA ILE A 51 -3.69 6.82 0.86
C ILE A 51 -5.17 6.94 0.46
N PRO A 52 -6.01 5.94 0.74
CA PRO A 52 -7.42 5.93 0.38
C PRO A 52 -8.24 7.08 0.97
N GLY A 53 -9.32 7.44 0.28
CA GLY A 53 -10.41 8.25 0.84
C GLY A 53 -11.38 7.44 1.70
N ASN A 54 -12.56 7.98 1.98
CA ASN A 54 -13.66 7.22 2.60
C ASN A 54 -14.57 6.64 1.49
N PRO A 55 -14.85 5.32 1.45
CA PRO A 55 -14.40 4.25 2.34
C PRO A 55 -12.91 3.88 2.21
N GLY A 56 -12.27 3.63 3.35
CA GLY A 56 -10.84 3.33 3.51
C GLY A 56 -10.33 1.95 3.10
N VAL A 57 -11.08 1.24 2.27
CA VAL A 57 -10.77 -0.14 1.90
C VAL A 57 -9.78 -0.12 0.72
N PRO A 58 -8.61 -0.77 0.84
CA PRO A 58 -7.55 -0.64 -0.16
C PRO A 58 -7.88 -1.33 -1.50
N TYR A 59 -8.73 -2.37 -1.50
CA TYR A 59 -9.10 -3.13 -2.69
C TYR A 59 -9.78 -2.30 -3.78
N TYR A 60 -10.39 -1.15 -3.42
CA TYR A 60 -10.96 -0.24 -4.42
C TYR A 60 -9.92 0.43 -5.32
N TYR A 61 -8.63 0.31 -4.99
CA TYR A 61 -7.55 0.95 -5.71
C TYR A 61 -6.73 -0.03 -6.56
N GLU A 62 -7.09 -1.32 -6.63
CA GLU A 62 -6.32 -2.34 -7.36
C GLU A 62 -6.11 -1.99 -8.85
N ASP A 63 -7.18 -1.62 -9.56
CA ASP A 63 -7.09 -1.21 -10.97
C ASP A 63 -6.21 0.05 -11.12
N PHE A 64 -6.32 1.00 -10.19
CA PHE A 64 -5.51 2.22 -10.20
C PHE A 64 -4.02 1.93 -9.93
N MET A 65 -3.72 0.96 -9.06
CA MET A 65 -2.35 0.50 -8.85
C MET A 65 -1.75 -0.07 -10.14
N GLN A 66 -2.51 -0.93 -10.84
CA GLN A 66 -2.07 -1.54 -12.10
C GLN A 66 -1.82 -0.48 -13.17
N GLU A 67 -2.72 0.51 -13.27
CA GLU A 67 -2.58 1.60 -14.22
C GLU A 67 -1.33 2.44 -13.94
N LEU A 68 -1.13 2.88 -12.68
CA LEU A 68 0.08 3.62 -12.29
C LEU A 68 1.35 2.82 -12.56
N TYR A 69 1.36 1.53 -12.20
CA TYR A 69 2.54 0.69 -12.35
C TYR A 69 2.92 0.51 -13.83
N SER A 70 1.93 0.30 -14.70
CA SER A 70 2.14 0.16 -16.15
C SER A 70 2.54 1.47 -16.83
N HIS A 71 2.03 2.60 -16.35
CA HIS A 71 2.37 3.94 -16.86
C HIS A 71 3.78 4.38 -16.45
N CYS A 72 4.34 3.81 -15.39
CA CYS A 72 5.73 4.02 -14.98
C CYS A 72 6.69 2.93 -15.50
N ASP A 73 6.35 2.29 -16.63
CA ASP A 73 7.13 1.21 -17.27
C ASP A 73 7.55 0.09 -16.31
N PHE A 74 6.71 -0.18 -15.30
CA PHE A 74 6.95 -1.20 -14.29
C PHE A 74 8.24 -0.97 -13.47
N GLN A 75 8.65 0.29 -13.32
CA GLN A 75 9.89 0.69 -12.64
C GLN A 75 9.67 1.14 -11.19
N ILE A 76 8.51 1.74 -10.90
CA ILE A 76 8.22 2.34 -9.60
C ILE A 76 7.18 1.48 -8.88
N PRO A 77 7.50 0.86 -7.72
CA PRO A 77 6.51 0.09 -6.97
C PRO A 77 5.35 0.98 -6.52
N VAL A 78 4.15 0.40 -6.47
CA VAL A 78 2.91 1.06 -6.05
C VAL A 78 2.33 0.33 -4.86
N TRP A 79 2.16 1.03 -3.74
CA TRP A 79 1.56 0.49 -2.52
C TRP A 79 0.27 1.23 -2.17
N VAL A 80 -0.69 0.54 -1.56
CA VAL A 80 -1.90 1.14 -0.98
C VAL A 80 -1.95 0.77 0.49
N LEU A 81 -2.08 1.78 1.37
CA LEU A 81 -2.26 1.56 2.80
C LEU A 81 -3.73 1.81 3.18
N GLY A 82 -4.47 0.76 3.56
CA GLY A 82 -5.86 0.89 4.01
C GLY A 82 -6.03 1.73 5.28
N HIS A 83 -7.25 2.19 5.57
CA HIS A 83 -7.58 2.76 6.88
C HIS A 83 -7.53 1.68 7.97
N ALA A 84 -7.02 2.04 9.15
CA ALA A 84 -7.03 1.15 10.31
C ALA A 84 -8.48 0.72 10.62
N GLY A 85 -8.71 -0.59 10.76
CA GLY A 85 -10.01 -1.17 11.10
C GLY A 85 -11.01 -1.34 9.96
N HIS A 86 -10.70 -0.91 8.73
CA HIS A 86 -11.60 -1.08 7.58
C HIS A 86 -11.53 -2.46 6.93
N VAL A 87 -10.45 -3.19 7.17
CA VAL A 87 -10.26 -4.58 6.73
C VAL A 87 -9.94 -5.43 7.95
N GLN A 88 -10.66 -6.53 8.09
CA GLN A 88 -10.44 -7.48 9.17
C GLN A 88 -9.27 -8.41 8.83
N PRO A 89 -8.22 -8.48 9.67
CA PRO A 89 -7.11 -9.39 9.45
C PRO A 89 -7.56 -10.86 9.49
N PRO A 90 -6.99 -11.74 8.66
CA PRO A 90 -7.31 -13.17 8.67
C PRO A 90 -7.09 -13.78 10.05
N GLY A 91 -8.09 -14.52 10.54
CA GLY A 91 -8.02 -15.20 11.84
C GLY A 91 -8.26 -14.30 13.05
N GLU A 92 -8.37 -12.98 12.88
CA GLU A 92 -8.77 -12.07 13.97
C GLU A 92 -10.27 -11.84 13.95
N ARG A 93 -10.91 -11.86 15.12
CA ARG A 93 -12.30 -11.45 15.31
C ARG A 93 -12.33 -10.36 16.35
N LEU A 94 -12.51 -9.12 15.89
CA LEU A 94 -12.73 -7.99 16.77
C LEU A 94 -14.17 -8.06 17.29
N SER A 95 -14.35 -8.04 18.60
CA SER A 95 -15.68 -7.90 19.17
C SER A 95 -16.16 -6.46 19.03
N LEU A 96 -17.47 -6.24 19.05
CA LEU A 96 -18.03 -4.88 19.06
C LEU A 96 -17.54 -4.06 20.27
N GLN A 97 -17.25 -4.72 21.40
CA GLN A 97 -16.72 -4.06 22.59
C GLN A 97 -15.28 -3.54 22.36
N ASP A 98 -14.45 -4.31 21.66
CA ASP A 98 -13.09 -3.88 21.28
C ASP A 98 -13.15 -2.67 20.36
N ILE A 99 -14.02 -2.71 19.34
CA ILE A 99 -14.20 -1.62 18.37
C ILE A 99 -14.66 -0.34 19.07
N CYS A 100 -15.67 -0.42 19.94
CA CYS A 100 -16.20 0.75 20.65
C CYS A 100 -15.20 1.32 21.67
N SER A 101 -14.41 0.48 22.34
CA SER A 101 -13.47 0.94 23.37
C SER A 101 -12.21 1.60 22.79
N THR A 102 -11.82 1.27 21.55
CA THR A 102 -10.65 1.87 20.89
C THR A 102 -11.00 2.90 19.81
N SER A 103 -12.28 3.26 19.65
CA SER A 103 -12.77 3.92 18.44
C SER A 103 -12.10 5.25 18.14
N GLU A 104 -11.93 6.14 19.12
CA GLU A 104 -11.31 7.45 18.88
C GLU A 104 -9.79 7.35 18.74
N GLN A 105 -9.16 6.47 19.52
CA GLN A 105 -7.70 6.30 19.53
C GLN A 105 -7.15 5.63 18.29
N VAL A 106 -7.99 4.90 17.54
CA VAL A 106 -7.59 4.13 16.35
C VAL A 106 -8.31 4.61 15.09
N TYR A 107 -9.61 4.88 15.17
CA TYR A 107 -10.44 5.21 14.00
C TYR A 107 -10.74 6.71 13.86
N GLY A 108 -10.36 7.54 14.84
CA GLY A 108 -10.45 8.99 14.75
C GLY A 108 -9.53 9.58 13.68
N LEU A 109 -9.82 10.81 13.22
CA LEU A 109 -9.06 11.47 12.16
C LEU A 109 -7.57 11.62 12.52
N GLU A 110 -7.27 12.19 13.68
CA GLU A 110 -5.89 12.38 14.16
C GLU A 110 -5.17 11.04 14.35
N ALA A 111 -5.90 10.01 14.80
CA ALA A 111 -5.36 8.66 14.94
C ALA A 111 -5.01 8.06 13.56
N GLN A 112 -5.86 8.22 12.55
CA GLN A 112 -5.58 7.76 11.18
C GLN A 112 -4.43 8.53 10.55
N ILE A 113 -4.32 9.85 10.76
CA ILE A 113 -3.17 10.65 10.28
C ILE A 113 -1.88 10.13 10.91
N SER A 114 -1.86 10.00 12.23
CA SER A 114 -0.70 9.49 12.98
C SER A 114 -0.33 8.08 12.54
N HIS A 115 -1.32 7.24 12.28
CA HIS A 115 -1.15 5.89 11.73
C HIS A 115 -0.45 5.90 10.36
N LYS A 116 -0.82 6.80 9.43
CA LYS A 116 -0.13 6.90 8.13
C LYS A 116 1.32 7.36 8.29
N VAL A 117 1.56 8.34 9.17
CA VAL A 117 2.92 8.83 9.46
C VAL A 117 3.78 7.71 10.04
N GLU A 118 3.26 6.96 11.02
CA GLU A 118 3.96 5.83 11.63
C GLU A 118 4.29 4.74 10.61
N PHE A 119 3.34 4.41 9.72
CA PHE A 119 3.60 3.46 8.64
C PHE A 119 4.75 3.94 7.75
N ILE A 120 4.72 5.19 7.28
CA ILE A 120 5.77 5.74 6.42
C ILE A 120 7.13 5.70 7.12
N GLN A 121 7.18 6.03 8.41
CA GLN A 121 8.44 6.07 9.15
C GLN A 121 9.05 4.69 9.39
N ASN A 122 8.21 3.66 9.59
CA ASN A 122 8.65 2.35 10.09
C ASN A 122 8.61 1.23 9.03
N HIS A 123 7.80 1.37 7.97
CA HIS A 123 7.56 0.31 6.98
C HIS A 123 7.95 0.68 5.55
N VAL A 124 8.14 1.97 5.25
CA VAL A 124 8.66 2.40 3.93
C VAL A 124 10.20 2.41 3.96
N PRO A 125 10.88 1.72 3.02
CA PRO A 125 12.34 1.73 2.95
C PRO A 125 12.91 3.14 2.77
N ARG A 126 13.95 3.47 3.53
CA ARG A 126 14.58 4.81 3.52
C ARG A 126 15.71 4.96 2.51
N GLU A 127 16.26 3.85 2.00
CA GLU A 127 17.39 3.77 1.07
C GLU A 127 17.25 2.60 0.10
#